data_AF-A0A1Q6XHG6-F1
#
_entry.id   AF-A0A1Q6XHG6-F1
#
_cell.length_a   1.000
_cell.length_b   1.000
_cell.length_c   1.000
_cell.angle_alpha   90.00
_cell.angle_beta   90.00
_cell.angle_gamma   90.00
#
_symmetry.space_group_name_H-M   'P 1'
#
loop_
_entity.id
_entity.type
_entity.pdbx_description
1 polymer ?
#
loop_
_entity_poly.entity_id
_entity_poly.type
_entity_poly.pdbx_seq_one_letter_code
_entity_poly.pdbx_strand_id
1 'polypeptide(L)'
;MAEKKPRKLRAAGTTRKRRKPAGVSTGLAAAELLAAAPPGEVAELHRAIEDDGGKVLKLGRFLDPIIAVRAPQEAPARYWTPNGHHRLSAMKTLGAKSITAIVVPEGAVAYQILALNTEKAHNLREKALEVIRMYKELARLDSATEESYALEFEEPAFITLGLCYEERPRFSGGAYHPVLKRVDQFIKGSLRAALEARQARAKTVLALDDLVVQKVEALKARGLTSPYLKSFVVARINPIRFRPKEAAPLSFDESFERMTKAAAKLNPDTIAIDDLARSGGALDEGD
;
A
#
# COMPACT_ATOMS: atom_id res chain seq x y z
N MET A 1 8.64 80.39 -11.44
CA MET A 1 7.68 80.27 -10.33
C MET A 1 6.83 79.01 -10.55
N ALA A 2 6.84 78.12 -9.56
CA ALA A 2 5.92 77.01 -9.23
C ALA A 2 5.52 75.98 -10.31
N GLU A 3 6.27 74.87 -10.34
CA GLU A 3 5.80 73.54 -10.73
C GLU A 3 4.77 73.00 -9.70
N LYS A 4 3.65 72.43 -10.17
CA LYS A 4 2.71 71.65 -9.33
C LYS A 4 2.88 70.15 -9.60
N LYS A 5 3.24 69.40 -8.55
CA LYS A 5 3.33 67.93 -8.52
C LYS A 5 1.97 67.24 -8.76
N PRO A 6 1.93 66.12 -9.49
CA PRO A 6 0.71 65.34 -9.71
C PRO A 6 0.34 64.45 -8.51
N ARG A 7 -0.98 64.31 -8.31
CA ARG A 7 -1.66 63.59 -7.21
C ARG A 7 -1.66 62.07 -7.52
N LYS A 8 -1.12 61.25 -6.61
CA LYS A 8 -1.07 59.77 -6.75
C LYS A 8 -2.48 59.15 -6.74
N LEU A 9 -2.78 58.34 -7.75
CA LEU A 9 -3.92 57.42 -7.79
C LEU A 9 -3.73 56.29 -6.76
N ARG A 10 -4.79 56.01 -5.97
CA ARG A 10 -4.84 54.91 -5.00
C ARG A 10 -5.16 53.60 -5.74
N ALA A 11 -4.29 52.60 -5.59
CA ALA A 11 -4.54 51.25 -6.09
C ALA A 11 -5.65 50.56 -5.28
N ALA A 12 -6.58 49.92 -5.99
CA ALA A 12 -7.68 49.15 -5.42
C ALA A 12 -7.28 47.68 -5.16
N GLY A 13 -7.65 47.16 -3.98
CA GLY A 13 -7.99 45.75 -3.78
C GLY A 13 -6.86 44.74 -3.58
N THR A 14 -6.18 44.76 -2.43
CA THR A 14 -5.40 43.59 -1.99
C THR A 14 -6.34 42.47 -1.52
N THR A 15 -6.25 41.30 -2.16
CA THR A 15 -6.86 40.05 -1.74
C THR A 15 -6.52 39.71 -0.28
N ARG A 16 -7.54 39.41 0.53
CA ARG A 16 -7.35 38.95 1.92
C ARG A 16 -6.63 37.60 1.91
N LYS A 17 -5.34 37.60 2.24
CA LYS A 17 -4.59 36.36 2.53
C LYS A 17 -5.21 35.65 3.74
N ARG A 18 -5.54 34.37 3.53
CA ARG A 18 -5.97 33.40 4.55
C ARG A 18 -4.95 33.41 5.71
N ARG A 19 -5.43 33.59 6.96
CA ARG A 19 -4.58 33.55 8.16
C ARG A 19 -3.88 32.17 8.23
N LYS A 20 -2.54 32.18 8.27
CA LYS A 20 -1.75 30.99 8.60
C LYS A 20 -2.05 30.58 10.06
N PRO A 21 -2.15 29.29 10.39
CA PRO A 21 -2.25 28.85 11.77
C PRO A 21 -1.00 29.31 12.54
N ALA A 22 -1.21 29.88 13.72
CA ALA A 22 -0.19 30.42 14.61
C ALA A 22 0.54 29.32 15.39
N GLY A 23 1.04 28.30 14.69
CA GLY A 23 1.95 27.30 15.25
C GLY A 23 3.37 27.66 14.86
N VAL A 24 4.16 28.18 15.79
CA VAL A 24 5.62 28.21 15.62
C VAL A 24 6.11 26.79 15.89
N SER A 25 6.71 26.16 14.88
CA SER A 25 7.47 24.93 15.12
C SER A 25 8.64 25.26 16.04
N THR A 26 8.63 24.75 17.27
CA THR A 26 9.81 24.75 18.14
C THR A 26 10.70 23.56 17.77
N GLY A 27 11.07 23.48 16.48
CA GLY A 27 12.10 22.56 16.03
C GLY A 27 13.47 23.15 16.36
N LEU A 28 14.33 22.37 17.02
CA LEU A 28 15.73 22.73 17.21
C LEU A 28 16.36 23.05 15.85
N ALA A 29 17.11 24.15 15.78
CA ALA A 29 17.81 24.55 14.58
C ALA A 29 18.97 23.56 14.28
N ALA A 30 19.33 23.40 13.01
CA ALA A 30 20.44 22.52 12.61
C ALA A 30 21.77 22.81 13.34
N ALA A 31 21.98 24.05 13.80
CA ALA A 31 23.14 24.46 14.60
C ALA A 31 23.10 23.97 16.06
N GLU A 32 21.92 23.67 16.61
CA GLU A 32 21.74 23.18 17.98
C GLU A 32 21.92 21.65 18.08
N LEU A 33 22.06 20.96 16.95
CA LEU A 33 22.31 19.51 16.85
C LEU A 33 23.80 19.16 16.65
N LEU A 34 24.70 20.14 16.62
CA LEU A 34 26.12 19.93 16.31
C LEU A 34 26.93 19.62 17.58
N ALA A 35 27.07 18.33 17.90
CA ALA A 35 28.03 17.84 18.88
C ALA A 35 29.27 17.23 18.19
N ALA A 36 30.15 18.11 17.68
CA ALA A 36 31.51 17.85 17.17
C ALA A 36 31.70 16.72 16.12
N ALA A 37 32.85 16.71 15.44
CA ALA A 37 33.21 15.60 14.58
C ALA A 37 33.47 14.34 15.44
N PRO A 38 32.95 13.16 15.06
CA PRO A 38 33.18 11.93 15.80
C PRO A 38 34.69 11.62 15.87
N PRO A 39 35.22 11.15 17.02
CA PRO A 39 36.60 10.71 17.15
C PRO A 39 37.00 9.73 16.05
N GLY A 40 38.28 9.66 15.68
CA GLY A 40 38.76 8.85 14.55
C GLY A 40 38.27 7.40 14.56
N GLU A 41 38.30 6.76 15.73
CA GLU A 41 37.79 5.39 15.93
C GLU A 41 36.27 5.27 15.70
N VAL A 42 35.50 6.30 16.04
CA VAL A 42 34.05 6.37 15.82
C VAL A 42 33.73 6.58 14.33
N ALA A 43 34.58 7.31 13.61
CA ALA A 43 34.46 7.49 12.17
C ALA A 43 34.82 6.22 11.37
N GLU A 44 35.80 5.45 11.85
CA GLU A 44 36.17 4.14 11.29
C GLU A 44 35.08 3.09 11.54
N LEU A 45 34.55 3.04 12.76
CA LEU A 45 33.38 2.23 13.11
C LEU A 45 32.16 2.62 12.24
N HIS A 46 31.99 3.91 11.97
CA HIS A 46 30.94 4.39 11.07
C HIS A 46 31.11 3.87 9.64
N ARG A 47 32.32 3.81 9.07
CA ARG A 47 32.52 3.23 7.73
C ARG A 47 32.26 1.73 7.71
N ALA A 48 32.80 1.00 8.69
CA ALA A 48 32.65 -0.45 8.78
C ALA A 48 31.19 -0.94 8.77
N ILE A 49 30.26 -0.19 9.38
CA ILE A 49 28.85 -0.60 9.42
C ILE A 49 27.96 0.09 8.37
N GLU A 50 28.54 0.97 7.54
CA GLU A 50 27.94 1.34 6.25
C GLU A 50 28.19 0.21 5.25
N ASP A 51 29.39 -0.35 5.30
CA ASP A 51 29.80 -1.49 4.47
C ASP A 51 29.03 -2.79 4.81
N ASP A 52 28.58 -2.96 6.06
CA ASP A 52 27.76 -4.10 6.53
C ASP A 52 26.24 -3.90 6.40
N GLY A 53 25.79 -2.84 5.71
CA GLY A 53 24.36 -2.61 5.40
C GLY A 53 23.51 -2.09 6.56
N GLY A 54 24.15 -1.51 7.59
CA GLY A 54 23.54 -1.17 8.86
C GLY A 54 22.35 -0.23 8.78
N LYS A 55 21.27 -0.48 9.55
CA LYS A 55 20.20 0.52 9.75
C LYS A 55 19.57 0.66 11.13
N VAL A 56 19.86 -0.16 12.14
CA VAL A 56 19.28 0.06 13.50
C VAL A 56 20.28 -0.14 14.65
N LEU A 57 21.30 -0.97 14.48
CA LEU A 57 22.11 -1.46 15.61
C LEU A 57 23.55 -0.92 15.64
N LYS A 58 23.92 -0.16 14.62
CA LYS A 58 25.21 0.50 14.44
C LYS A 58 25.72 1.26 15.66
N LEU A 59 24.80 1.82 16.43
CA LEU A 59 25.10 2.74 17.52
C LEU A 59 25.11 2.07 18.90
N GLY A 60 24.77 0.76 19.00
CA GLY A 60 24.53 0.10 20.29
C GLY A 60 23.42 0.76 21.13
N ARG A 61 22.60 1.62 20.49
CA ARG A 61 21.61 2.49 21.13
C ARG A 61 20.31 2.42 20.33
N PHE A 62 19.21 2.18 21.04
CA PHE A 62 17.87 2.25 20.48
C PHE A 62 17.35 3.69 20.60
N LEU A 63 17.45 4.47 19.52
CA LEU A 63 17.19 5.92 19.56
C LEU A 63 15.77 6.32 19.14
N ASP A 64 15.06 5.47 18.39
CA ASP A 64 13.72 5.73 17.91
C ASP A 64 12.73 4.77 18.61
N PRO A 65 11.89 5.24 19.56
CA PRO A 65 10.96 4.38 20.30
C PRO A 65 9.87 3.80 19.39
N ILE A 66 9.42 2.58 19.69
CA ILE A 66 8.22 2.04 19.02
C ILE A 66 6.96 2.73 19.55
N ILE A 67 5.87 2.71 18.77
CA ILE A 67 4.57 3.06 19.32
C ILE A 67 3.95 1.82 19.96
N ALA A 68 3.36 1.95 21.15
CA ALA A 68 2.61 0.91 21.82
C ALA A 68 1.18 1.36 22.10
N VAL A 69 0.22 0.49 21.84
CA VAL A 69 -1.21 0.70 22.11
C VAL A 69 -1.69 -0.46 22.96
N ARG A 70 -2.50 -0.15 23.98
CA ARG A 70 -3.04 -1.16 24.89
C ARG A 70 -4.10 -2.00 24.19
N ALA A 71 -3.99 -3.32 24.31
CA ALA A 71 -5.04 -4.24 23.87
C ALA A 71 -6.26 -4.14 24.79
N PRO A 72 -7.50 -4.18 24.26
CA PRO A 72 -8.70 -4.18 25.07
C PRO A 72 -8.76 -5.42 25.99
N GLN A 73 -9.15 -5.22 27.25
CA GLN A 73 -9.70 -6.27 28.13
C GLN A 73 -8.83 -7.52 28.35
N GLU A 74 -7.52 -7.37 28.49
CA GLU A 74 -6.64 -8.47 28.92
C GLU A 74 -5.91 -8.13 30.23
N ALA A 75 -5.94 -9.05 31.19
CA ALA A 75 -5.14 -9.03 32.42
C ALA A 75 -4.19 -10.24 32.43
N PRO A 76 -2.86 -10.03 32.46
CA PRO A 76 -2.15 -8.75 32.50
C PRO A 76 -2.30 -7.95 31.20
N ALA A 77 -2.15 -6.62 31.32
CA ALA A 77 -2.28 -5.70 30.20
C ALA A 77 -1.33 -6.06 29.05
N ARG A 78 -1.90 -6.33 27.88
CA ARG A 78 -1.13 -6.57 26.66
C ARG A 78 -1.03 -5.30 25.82
N TYR A 79 0.06 -5.19 25.08
CA TYR A 79 0.35 -4.07 24.18
C TYR A 79 0.71 -4.61 22.80
N TRP A 80 0.30 -3.88 21.77
CA TRP A 80 0.70 -4.13 20.39
C TRP A 80 1.27 -2.85 19.78
N THR A 81 2.00 -2.98 18.66
CA THR A 81 2.71 -1.85 18.04
C THR A 81 2.17 -1.53 16.65
N PRO A 82 1.56 -0.34 16.42
CA PRO A 82 1.15 0.07 15.07
C PRO A 82 2.33 0.60 14.22
N ASN A 83 3.44 0.98 14.86
CA ASN A 83 4.65 1.46 14.20
C ASN A 83 5.90 1.06 14.99
N GLY A 84 6.86 0.45 14.29
CA GLY A 84 8.08 -0.07 14.89
C GLY A 84 8.20 -1.60 14.84
N HIS A 85 7.36 -2.29 14.06
CA HIS A 85 7.41 -3.76 13.93
C HIS A 85 8.80 -4.31 13.56
N HIS A 86 9.50 -3.69 12.61
CA HIS A 86 10.85 -4.14 12.21
C HIS A 86 11.85 -3.97 13.36
N ARG A 87 11.75 -2.86 14.09
CA ARG A 87 12.54 -2.57 15.28
C ARG A 87 12.26 -3.58 16.39
N LEU A 88 10.98 -3.87 16.66
CA LEU A 88 10.58 -4.88 17.64
C LEU A 88 11.09 -6.28 17.25
N SER A 89 10.98 -6.66 15.99
CA SER A 89 11.45 -7.96 15.48
C SER A 89 12.98 -8.09 15.60
N ALA A 90 13.72 -7.04 15.23
CA ALA A 90 15.17 -7.00 15.39
C ALA A 90 15.57 -7.13 16.86
N MET A 91 14.95 -6.35 17.76
CA MET A 91 15.23 -6.41 19.20
C MET A 91 14.93 -7.80 19.79
N LYS A 92 13.83 -8.46 19.36
CA LYS A 92 13.52 -9.84 19.75
C LYS A 92 14.59 -10.83 19.28
N THR A 93 15.04 -10.70 18.03
CA THR A 93 16.07 -11.58 17.43
C THR A 93 17.39 -11.47 18.19
N LEU A 94 17.71 -10.29 18.73
CA LEU A 94 18.91 -10.05 19.55
C LEU A 94 18.74 -10.48 21.02
N GLY A 95 17.58 -11.01 21.41
CA GLY A 95 17.31 -11.41 22.78
C GLY A 95 17.13 -10.24 23.76
N ALA A 96 16.74 -9.07 23.27
CA ALA A 96 16.50 -7.92 24.13
C ALA A 96 15.36 -8.20 25.14
N LYS A 97 15.60 -7.87 26.42
CA LYS A 97 14.62 -8.05 27.51
C LYS A 97 13.61 -6.90 27.62
N SER A 98 13.92 -5.76 27.01
CA SER A 98 13.10 -4.55 27.02
C SER A 98 13.30 -3.73 25.75
N ILE A 99 12.33 -2.88 25.44
CA ILE A 99 12.35 -1.95 24.31
C ILE A 99 11.63 -0.66 24.72
N THR A 100 12.15 0.50 24.31
CA THR A 100 11.52 1.80 24.60
C THR A 100 10.27 1.99 23.73
N ALA A 101 9.16 2.39 24.33
CA ALA A 101 7.91 2.64 23.62
C ALA A 101 7.24 3.94 24.05
N ILE A 102 6.59 4.63 23.11
CA ILE A 102 5.62 5.70 23.37
C ILE A 102 4.24 5.05 23.45
N VAL A 103 3.58 5.17 24.60
CA VAL A 103 2.24 4.63 24.79
C VAL A 103 1.21 5.64 24.31
N VAL A 104 0.39 5.22 23.34
CA VAL A 104 -0.77 5.97 22.88
C VAL A 104 -2.01 5.36 23.55
N PRO A 105 -2.68 6.08 24.47
CA PRO A 105 -3.79 5.54 25.24
C PRO A 105 -5.07 5.38 24.40
N GLU A 106 -5.25 6.20 23.36
CA GLU A 106 -6.40 6.13 22.46
C GLU A 106 -6.21 5.01 21.43
N GLY A 107 -6.93 3.90 21.59
CA GLY A 107 -6.87 2.77 20.65
C GLY A 107 -7.18 3.16 19.20
N ALA A 108 -8.03 4.16 18.98
CA ALA A 108 -8.39 4.65 17.65
C ALA A 108 -7.19 5.26 16.88
N VAL A 109 -6.23 5.87 17.58
CA VAL A 109 -5.05 6.52 16.96
C VAL A 109 -4.08 5.48 16.39
N ALA A 110 -4.11 4.26 16.91
CA ALA A 110 -3.29 3.16 16.40
C ALA A 110 -3.46 2.92 14.90
N TYR A 111 -4.70 3.06 14.42
CA TYR A 111 -5.06 2.79 13.03
C TYR A 111 -4.68 3.94 12.11
N GLN A 112 -4.79 5.18 12.59
CA GLN A 112 -4.24 6.33 11.89
C GLN A 112 -2.73 6.18 11.69
N ILE A 113 -2.01 5.72 12.71
CA ILE A 113 -0.57 5.45 12.64
C ILE A 113 -0.26 4.34 11.63
N LEU A 114 -1.09 3.30 11.56
CA LEU A 114 -0.89 2.19 10.63
C LEU A 114 -1.14 2.62 9.18
N ALA A 115 -2.13 3.48 8.94
CA ALA A 115 -2.39 4.10 7.65
C ALA A 115 -1.22 4.98 7.16
N LEU A 116 -0.41 5.56 8.05
CA LEU A 116 0.80 6.28 7.63
C LEU A 116 1.82 5.35 6.94
N ASN A 117 1.77 4.03 7.17
CA ASN A 117 2.61 3.08 6.45
C ASN A 117 2.07 2.79 5.05
N THR A 118 0.75 2.77 4.86
CA THR A 118 0.14 2.59 3.54
C THR A 118 0.39 3.81 2.65
N GLU A 119 0.34 5.02 3.21
CA GLU A 119 0.66 6.27 2.49
C GLU A 119 2.13 6.30 1.99
N LYS A 120 3.06 5.73 2.78
CA LYS A 120 4.48 5.64 2.42
C LYS A 120 4.77 4.56 1.39
N ALA A 121 3.88 3.58 1.20
CA ALA A 121 4.10 2.49 0.27
C ALA A 121 3.90 2.97 -1.18
N HIS A 122 4.95 2.88 -2.00
CA HIS A 122 4.95 3.43 -3.36
C HIS A 122 4.62 2.39 -4.43
N ASN A 123 4.69 1.09 -4.12
CA ASN A 123 4.33 0.04 -5.06
C ASN A 123 3.11 -0.77 -4.61
N LEU A 124 2.38 -1.32 -5.60
CA LEU A 124 1.14 -2.05 -5.40
C LEU A 124 1.26 -3.19 -4.37
N ARG A 125 2.38 -3.91 -4.39
CA ARG A 125 2.60 -5.06 -3.52
C ARG A 125 2.74 -4.63 -2.06
N GLU A 126 3.65 -3.69 -1.79
CA GLU A 126 3.87 -3.16 -0.44
C GLU A 126 2.57 -2.59 0.12
N LYS A 127 1.86 -1.81 -0.70
CA LYS A 127 0.58 -1.23 -0.31
C LYS A 127 -0.46 -2.27 0.05
N ALA A 128 -0.64 -3.28 -0.81
CA ALA A 128 -1.57 -4.38 -0.56
C ALA A 128 -1.20 -5.19 0.70
N LEU A 129 0.10 -5.42 0.94
CA LEU A 129 0.59 -6.14 2.13
C LEU A 129 0.37 -5.34 3.42
N GLU A 130 0.61 -4.02 3.42
CA GLU A 130 0.33 -3.19 4.59
C GLU A 130 -1.17 -3.07 4.86
N VAL A 131 -2.00 -2.94 3.82
CA VAL A 131 -3.46 -2.92 3.94
C VAL A 131 -3.99 -4.21 4.56
N ILE A 132 -3.60 -5.40 4.07
CA ILE A 132 -4.10 -6.66 4.65
C ILE A 132 -3.58 -6.89 6.07
N ARG A 133 -2.36 -6.44 6.38
CA ARG A 133 -1.82 -6.48 7.74
C ARG A 133 -2.67 -5.66 8.69
N MET A 134 -2.99 -4.42 8.32
CA MET A 134 -3.90 -3.56 9.06
C MET A 134 -5.27 -4.18 9.22
N TYR A 135 -5.82 -4.71 8.14
CA TYR A 135 -7.11 -5.36 8.14
C TYR A 135 -7.18 -6.51 9.16
N LYS A 136 -6.18 -7.39 9.19
CA LYS A 136 -6.14 -8.53 10.13
C LYS A 136 -5.99 -8.12 11.59
N GLU A 137 -5.23 -7.05 11.86
CA GLU A 137 -5.12 -6.50 13.22
C GLU A 137 -6.45 -5.87 13.66
N LEU A 138 -7.11 -5.13 12.77
CA LEU A 138 -8.43 -4.56 13.02
C LEU A 138 -9.53 -5.63 13.17
N ALA A 139 -9.44 -6.74 12.46
CA ALA A 139 -10.40 -7.84 12.52
C ALA A 139 -10.42 -8.56 13.89
N ARG A 140 -9.42 -8.31 14.75
CA ARG A 140 -9.42 -8.77 16.15
C ARG A 140 -10.31 -7.91 17.06
N LEU A 141 -10.81 -6.77 16.58
CA LEU A 141 -11.75 -5.93 17.30
C LEU A 141 -13.20 -6.22 16.88
N ASP A 142 -14.11 -6.32 17.84
CA ASP A 142 -15.48 -6.76 17.61
C ASP A 142 -16.37 -5.74 16.84
N SER A 143 -15.99 -4.45 16.78
CA SER A 143 -16.82 -3.39 16.18
C SER A 143 -16.32 -2.82 14.86
N ALA A 144 -15.20 -3.31 14.33
CA ALA A 144 -14.60 -2.75 13.12
C ALA A 144 -15.31 -3.29 11.85
N THR A 145 -15.52 -2.41 10.86
CA THR A 145 -16.08 -2.76 9.54
C THR A 145 -15.21 -2.19 8.42
N GLU A 146 -15.34 -2.71 7.20
CA GLU A 146 -14.58 -2.17 6.06
C GLU A 146 -14.94 -0.72 5.75
N GLU A 147 -16.22 -0.35 5.91
CA GLU A 147 -16.72 1.00 5.66
C GLU A 147 -16.14 2.01 6.65
N SER A 148 -15.96 1.61 7.92
CA SER A 148 -15.40 2.48 8.96
C SER A 148 -13.93 2.84 8.73
N TYR A 149 -13.20 2.02 7.98
CA TYR A 149 -11.76 2.18 7.70
C TYR A 149 -11.46 2.30 6.20
N ALA A 150 -12.46 2.72 5.41
CA ALA A 150 -12.36 2.79 3.96
C ALA A 150 -11.24 3.74 3.50
N LEU A 151 -11.00 4.83 4.24
CA LEU A 151 -9.93 5.78 3.93
C LEU A 151 -8.55 5.15 4.13
N GLU A 152 -8.37 4.40 5.22
CA GLU A 152 -7.13 3.74 5.57
C GLU A 152 -6.85 2.54 4.66
N PHE A 153 -7.89 1.79 4.26
CA PHE A 153 -7.75 0.69 3.29
C PHE A 153 -7.53 1.18 1.86
N GLU A 154 -7.88 2.44 1.57
CA GLU A 154 -7.79 3.14 0.28
C GLU A 154 -8.61 2.51 -0.85
N GLU A 155 -8.34 1.26 -1.22
CA GLU A 155 -9.07 0.52 -2.25
C GLU A 155 -9.42 -0.89 -1.75
N PRO A 156 -10.67 -1.38 -1.98
CA PRO A 156 -11.05 -2.75 -1.64
C PRO A 156 -10.13 -3.81 -2.24
N ALA A 157 -9.62 -3.55 -3.45
CA ALA A 157 -8.71 -4.44 -4.18
C ALA A 157 -7.41 -4.71 -3.42
N PHE A 158 -6.90 -3.76 -2.62
CA PHE A 158 -5.67 -3.96 -1.85
C PHE A 158 -5.82 -5.05 -0.78
N ILE A 159 -7.01 -5.21 -0.20
CA ILE A 159 -7.29 -6.25 0.78
C ILE A 159 -7.19 -7.64 0.12
N THR A 160 -7.88 -7.81 -1.01
CA THR A 160 -7.89 -9.09 -1.75
C THR A 160 -6.51 -9.41 -2.34
N LEU A 161 -5.81 -8.41 -2.90
CA LEU A 161 -4.44 -8.58 -3.41
C LEU A 161 -3.44 -8.88 -2.29
N GLY A 162 -3.60 -8.27 -1.11
CA GLY A 162 -2.74 -8.52 0.04
C GLY A 162 -2.78 -9.99 0.45
N LEU A 163 -3.98 -10.57 0.53
CA LEU A 163 -4.16 -12.00 0.77
C LEU A 163 -3.50 -12.87 -0.31
N CYS A 164 -3.59 -12.47 -1.58
CA CYS A 164 -2.91 -13.18 -2.67
C CYS A 164 -1.38 -13.14 -2.52
N TYR A 165 -0.81 -12.00 -2.10
CA TYR A 165 0.63 -11.84 -1.89
C TYR A 165 1.15 -12.57 -0.65
N GLU A 166 0.36 -12.64 0.42
CA GLU A 166 0.69 -13.45 1.61
C GLU A 166 0.78 -14.94 1.25
N GLU A 167 -0.18 -15.46 0.49
CA GLU A 167 -0.19 -16.85 0.03
C GLU A 167 0.92 -17.12 -0.99
N ARG A 168 1.09 -16.20 -1.95
CA ARG A 168 2.05 -16.33 -3.05
C ARG A 168 2.90 -15.07 -3.17
N PRO A 169 4.09 -15.01 -2.55
CA PRO A 169 4.96 -13.85 -2.60
C PRO A 169 5.32 -13.41 -4.03
N ARG A 170 5.37 -14.29 -5.03
CA ARG A 170 5.69 -13.90 -6.42
C ARG A 170 4.45 -13.66 -7.30
N PHE A 171 3.28 -13.54 -6.70
CA PHE A 171 2.03 -13.26 -7.41
C PHE A 171 2.12 -11.99 -8.26
N SER A 172 1.51 -11.99 -9.45
CA SER A 172 1.57 -10.87 -10.39
C SER A 172 0.37 -9.95 -10.24
N GLY A 173 0.16 -9.37 -9.05
CA GLY A 173 -1.07 -8.63 -8.72
C GLY A 173 -1.38 -7.46 -9.64
N GLY A 174 -0.36 -6.84 -10.26
CA GLY A 174 -0.54 -5.77 -11.25
C GLY A 174 -1.35 -6.18 -12.48
N ALA A 175 -1.36 -7.46 -12.86
CA ALA A 175 -2.17 -7.95 -13.97
C ALA A 175 -3.68 -7.97 -13.62
N TYR A 176 -4.02 -8.13 -12.35
CA TYR A 176 -5.40 -8.29 -11.86
C TYR A 176 -5.97 -7.02 -11.23
N HIS A 177 -5.12 -6.10 -10.76
CA HIS A 177 -5.57 -4.86 -10.12
C HIS A 177 -6.56 -4.04 -10.97
N PRO A 178 -6.40 -3.89 -12.31
CA PRO A 178 -7.38 -3.15 -13.12
C PRO A 178 -8.78 -3.75 -13.15
N VAL A 179 -8.91 -5.09 -13.10
CA VAL A 179 -10.23 -5.73 -13.02
C VAL A 179 -10.79 -5.65 -11.61
N LEU A 180 -9.97 -5.92 -10.59
CA LEU A 180 -10.35 -5.86 -9.18
C LEU A 180 -10.86 -4.46 -8.79
N LYS A 181 -10.18 -3.39 -9.23
CA LYS A 181 -10.60 -2.00 -8.97
C LYS A 181 -12.03 -1.69 -9.43
N ARG A 182 -12.55 -2.43 -10.42
CA ARG A 182 -13.89 -2.23 -10.99
C ARG A 182 -14.97 -3.09 -10.34
N VAL A 183 -14.60 -4.25 -9.78
CA VAL A 183 -15.57 -5.29 -9.35
C VAL A 183 -15.48 -5.62 -7.87
N ASP A 184 -14.36 -5.29 -7.23
CA ASP A 184 -14.13 -5.52 -5.82
C ASP A 184 -14.62 -4.32 -5.02
N GLN A 185 -15.56 -4.58 -4.10
CA GLN A 185 -16.23 -3.57 -3.29
C GLN A 185 -16.03 -3.88 -1.80
N PHE A 186 -16.13 -2.84 -0.96
CA PHE A 186 -16.13 -3.05 0.49
C PHE A 186 -17.32 -3.93 0.90
N ILE A 187 -17.05 -4.89 1.78
CA ILE A 187 -18.00 -5.90 2.24
C ILE A 187 -18.63 -5.41 3.54
N LYS A 188 -19.95 -5.46 3.61
CA LYS A 188 -20.72 -5.08 4.80
C LYS A 188 -20.55 -6.09 5.92
N GLY A 189 -20.59 -5.59 7.16
CA GLY A 189 -20.47 -6.39 8.38
C GLY A 189 -19.10 -6.27 9.04
N SER A 190 -18.91 -7.02 10.11
CA SER A 190 -17.64 -7.02 10.87
C SER A 190 -16.48 -7.46 9.99
N LEU A 191 -15.30 -6.86 10.18
CA LEU A 191 -14.07 -7.26 9.48
C LEU A 191 -13.76 -8.75 9.64
N ARG A 192 -14.05 -9.34 10.80
CA ARG A 192 -13.87 -10.78 11.04
C ARG A 192 -14.69 -11.63 10.04
N ALA A 193 -15.96 -11.30 9.86
CA ALA A 193 -16.83 -12.01 8.91
C ALA A 193 -16.46 -11.69 7.45
N ALA A 194 -16.16 -10.43 7.14
CA ALA A 194 -15.74 -10.02 5.80
C ALA A 194 -14.40 -10.66 5.39
N LEU A 195 -13.50 -10.94 6.33
CA LEU A 195 -12.22 -11.61 6.08
C LEU A 195 -12.40 -12.98 5.42
N GLU A 196 -13.40 -13.76 5.82
CA GLU A 196 -13.70 -15.07 5.21
C GLU A 196 -14.09 -14.91 3.74
N ALA A 197 -14.95 -13.93 3.43
CA ALA A 197 -15.31 -13.60 2.06
C ALA A 197 -14.10 -13.10 1.25
N ARG A 198 -13.23 -12.28 1.85
CA ARG A 198 -11.98 -11.82 1.23
C ARG A 198 -11.03 -12.97 0.92
N GLN A 199 -10.90 -13.95 1.82
CA GLN A 199 -10.11 -15.17 1.59
C GLN A 199 -10.68 -16.00 0.45
N ALA A 200 -12.01 -16.15 0.37
CA ALA A 200 -12.65 -16.82 -0.76
C ALA A 200 -12.37 -16.09 -2.09
N ARG A 201 -12.49 -14.76 -2.11
CA ARG A 201 -12.14 -13.93 -3.28
C ARG A 201 -10.68 -14.13 -3.69
N ALA A 202 -9.75 -14.10 -2.73
CA ALA A 202 -8.33 -14.31 -2.99
C ALA A 202 -8.06 -15.70 -3.60
N LYS A 203 -8.67 -16.76 -3.06
CA LYS A 203 -8.59 -18.11 -3.64
C LYS A 203 -9.10 -18.15 -5.08
N THR A 204 -10.20 -17.48 -5.39
CA THR A 204 -10.73 -17.36 -6.77
C THR A 204 -9.74 -16.66 -7.69
N VAL A 205 -9.11 -15.56 -7.25
CA VAL A 205 -8.08 -14.84 -8.03
C VAL A 205 -6.87 -15.75 -8.30
N LEU A 206 -6.40 -16.46 -7.28
CA LEU A 206 -5.25 -17.37 -7.40
C LEU A 206 -5.54 -18.57 -8.31
N ALA A 207 -6.74 -19.14 -8.24
CA ALA A 207 -7.16 -20.23 -9.13
C ALA A 207 -7.24 -19.76 -10.59
N LEU A 208 -7.69 -18.53 -10.84
CA LEU A 208 -7.63 -17.93 -12.17
C LEU A 208 -6.17 -17.72 -12.62
N ASP A 209 -5.28 -17.28 -11.73
CA ASP A 209 -3.85 -17.12 -12.03
C ASP A 209 -3.20 -18.44 -12.42
N ASP A 210 -3.58 -19.57 -11.81
CA ASP A 210 -3.07 -20.88 -12.21
C ASP A 210 -3.40 -21.21 -13.68
N LEU A 211 -4.63 -20.91 -14.12
CA LEU A 211 -5.02 -21.07 -15.53
C LEU A 211 -4.28 -20.09 -16.44
N VAL A 212 -4.16 -18.83 -16.02
CA VAL A 212 -3.46 -17.80 -16.81
C VAL A 212 -1.99 -18.15 -16.97
N VAL A 213 -1.31 -18.63 -15.92
CA VAL A 213 0.09 -19.07 -15.97
C VAL A 213 0.26 -20.19 -16.98
N GLN A 214 -0.63 -21.20 -17.00
CA GLN A 214 -0.58 -22.26 -18.01
C GLN A 214 -0.64 -21.71 -19.45
N LYS A 215 -1.51 -20.72 -19.70
CA LYS A 215 -1.62 -20.07 -21.01
C LYS A 215 -0.39 -19.23 -21.34
N VAL A 216 0.18 -18.52 -20.36
CA VAL A 216 1.42 -17.76 -20.52
C VAL A 216 2.59 -18.67 -20.86
N GLU A 217 2.74 -19.81 -20.19
CA GLU A 217 3.80 -20.77 -20.48
C GLU A 217 3.63 -21.41 -21.86
N ALA A 218 2.39 -21.72 -22.28
CA ALA A 218 2.12 -22.19 -23.64
C ALA A 218 2.49 -21.14 -24.72
N LEU A 219 2.24 -19.85 -24.46
CA LEU A 219 2.66 -18.77 -25.36
C LEU A 219 4.19 -18.60 -25.40
N LYS A 220 4.87 -18.72 -24.26
CA LYS A 220 6.34 -18.70 -24.19
C LYS A 220 6.97 -19.87 -24.94
N ALA A 221 6.40 -21.06 -24.84
CA ALA A 221 6.86 -22.24 -25.59
C ALA A 221 6.76 -22.04 -27.11
N ARG A 222 5.86 -21.16 -27.57
CA ARG A 222 5.74 -20.72 -28.97
C ARG A 222 6.68 -19.56 -29.34
N GLY A 223 7.55 -19.13 -28.43
CA GLY A 223 8.51 -18.03 -28.65
C GLY A 223 7.97 -16.64 -28.32
N LEU A 224 6.76 -16.51 -27.78
CA LEU A 224 6.25 -15.20 -27.34
C LEU A 224 6.82 -14.88 -25.96
N THR A 225 7.81 -14.01 -25.91
CA THR A 225 8.41 -13.55 -24.64
C THR A 225 8.22 -12.05 -24.48
N SER A 226 7.47 -11.65 -23.45
CA SER A 226 7.31 -10.25 -23.06
C SER A 226 7.09 -10.14 -21.55
N PRO A 227 7.63 -9.09 -20.89
CA PRO A 227 7.32 -8.81 -19.49
C PRO A 227 5.83 -8.56 -19.25
N TYR A 228 5.07 -8.15 -20.28
CA TYR A 228 3.63 -7.86 -20.19
C TYR A 228 2.73 -9.03 -20.60
N LEU A 229 3.29 -10.19 -20.93
CA LEU A 229 2.54 -11.31 -21.49
C LEU A 229 1.39 -11.78 -20.58
N LYS A 230 1.60 -11.79 -19.26
CA LYS A 230 0.53 -12.12 -18.31
C LYS A 230 -0.57 -11.07 -18.32
N SER A 231 -0.22 -9.79 -18.24
CA SER A 231 -1.18 -8.68 -18.31
C SER A 231 -1.98 -8.70 -19.61
N PHE A 232 -1.35 -9.06 -20.73
CA PHE A 232 -2.01 -9.26 -22.01
C PHE A 232 -3.06 -10.37 -21.95
N VAL A 233 -2.68 -11.56 -21.43
CA VAL A 233 -3.62 -12.69 -21.30
C VAL A 233 -4.80 -12.31 -20.41
N VAL A 234 -4.55 -11.67 -19.25
CA VAL A 234 -5.61 -11.21 -18.34
C VAL A 234 -6.53 -10.19 -19.03
N ALA A 235 -5.96 -9.24 -19.77
CA ALA A 235 -6.75 -8.25 -20.52
C ALA A 235 -7.61 -8.89 -21.62
N ARG A 236 -7.16 -10.00 -22.22
CA ARG A 236 -7.89 -10.71 -23.28
C ARG A 236 -9.11 -11.45 -22.76
N ILE A 237 -9.03 -11.96 -21.52
CA ILE A 237 -10.12 -12.68 -20.86
C ILE A 237 -11.02 -11.76 -20.01
N ASN A 238 -10.66 -10.49 -19.83
CA ASN A 238 -11.40 -9.54 -19.00
C ASN A 238 -12.77 -9.19 -19.64
N PRO A 239 -13.90 -9.58 -19.02
CA PRO A 239 -15.23 -9.35 -19.57
C PRO A 239 -15.62 -7.86 -19.56
N ILE A 240 -15.02 -7.04 -18.70
CA ILE A 240 -15.39 -5.62 -18.56
C ILE A 240 -14.95 -4.80 -19.76
N ARG A 241 -13.83 -5.17 -20.39
CA ARG A 241 -13.27 -4.44 -21.54
C ARG A 241 -14.21 -4.44 -22.76
N PHE A 242 -15.06 -5.45 -22.86
CA PHE A 242 -15.93 -5.68 -24.02
C PHE A 242 -17.40 -5.35 -23.74
N ARG A 243 -17.72 -4.76 -22.58
CA ARG A 243 -19.10 -4.39 -22.24
C ARG A 243 -19.41 -2.95 -22.65
N PRO A 244 -20.66 -2.68 -23.10
CA PRO A 244 -21.15 -1.31 -23.27
C PRO A 244 -21.07 -0.53 -21.95
N LYS A 245 -20.87 0.78 -22.03
CA LYS A 245 -20.73 1.66 -20.84
C LYS A 245 -22.03 1.70 -20.02
N GLU A 246 -23.16 1.47 -20.66
CA GLU A 246 -24.51 1.52 -20.10
C GLU A 246 -24.92 0.20 -19.42
N ALA A 247 -24.13 -0.86 -19.58
CA ALA A 247 -24.45 -2.16 -18.99
C ALA A 247 -24.22 -2.13 -17.46
N ALA A 248 -25.14 -2.73 -16.70
CA ALA A 248 -25.02 -2.81 -15.23
C ALA A 248 -23.67 -3.43 -14.82
N PRO A 249 -22.94 -2.88 -13.82
CA PRO A 249 -21.64 -3.39 -13.39
C PRO A 249 -21.69 -4.88 -13.06
N LEU A 250 -20.63 -5.63 -13.42
CA LEU A 250 -20.53 -7.03 -12.98
C LEU A 250 -20.13 -7.07 -11.51
N SER A 251 -20.68 -8.03 -10.77
CA SER A 251 -20.12 -8.41 -9.48
C SER A 251 -18.74 -9.05 -9.62
N PHE A 252 -18.02 -9.17 -8.50
CA PHE A 252 -16.77 -9.92 -8.42
C PHE A 252 -16.96 -11.36 -8.94
N ASP A 253 -17.96 -12.08 -8.41
CA ASP A 253 -18.16 -13.49 -8.70
C ASP A 253 -18.48 -13.72 -10.19
N GLU A 254 -19.40 -12.93 -10.77
CA GLU A 254 -19.71 -13.01 -12.20
C GLU A 254 -18.51 -12.69 -13.08
N SER A 255 -17.68 -11.71 -12.68
CA SER A 255 -16.51 -11.31 -13.46
C SER A 255 -15.47 -12.42 -13.48
N PHE A 256 -15.11 -12.95 -12.31
CA PHE A 256 -14.08 -13.98 -12.20
C PHE A 256 -14.55 -15.34 -12.74
N GLU A 257 -15.85 -15.67 -12.65
CA GLU A 257 -16.41 -16.85 -13.30
C GLU A 257 -16.28 -16.75 -14.84
N ARG A 258 -16.65 -15.59 -15.42
CA ARG A 258 -16.50 -15.35 -16.87
C ARG A 258 -15.05 -15.38 -17.31
N MET A 259 -14.14 -14.75 -16.54
CA MET A 259 -12.71 -14.80 -16.81
C MET A 259 -12.17 -16.23 -16.77
N THR A 260 -12.60 -17.04 -15.79
CA THR A 260 -12.22 -18.45 -15.67
C THR A 260 -12.66 -19.26 -16.88
N LYS A 261 -13.92 -19.11 -17.30
CA LYS A 261 -14.45 -19.76 -18.52
C LYS A 261 -13.70 -19.31 -19.78
N ALA A 262 -13.38 -18.02 -19.89
CA ALA A 262 -12.62 -17.47 -21.01
C ALA A 262 -11.17 -17.96 -21.02
N ALA A 263 -10.51 -18.02 -19.86
CA ALA A 263 -9.16 -18.58 -19.72
C ALA A 263 -9.11 -20.04 -20.13
N ALA A 264 -10.08 -20.86 -19.70
CA ALA A 264 -10.16 -22.27 -20.10
C ALA A 264 -10.25 -22.44 -21.62
N LYS A 265 -11.08 -21.62 -22.28
CA LYS A 265 -11.31 -21.64 -23.74
C LYS A 265 -10.23 -20.92 -24.56
N LEU A 266 -9.35 -20.15 -23.93
CA LEU A 266 -8.31 -19.40 -24.63
C LEU A 266 -7.38 -20.38 -25.34
N ASN A 267 -7.33 -20.29 -26.67
CA ASN A 267 -6.40 -21.06 -27.50
C ASN A 267 -5.12 -20.23 -27.74
N PRO A 268 -3.97 -20.61 -27.16
CA PRO A 268 -2.70 -19.93 -27.39
C PRO A 268 -2.34 -19.84 -28.87
N ASP A 269 -2.69 -20.84 -29.69
CA ASP A 269 -2.26 -20.94 -31.09
C ASP A 269 -2.80 -19.82 -31.98
N THR A 270 -3.96 -19.27 -31.61
CA THR A 270 -4.62 -18.18 -32.33
C THR A 270 -4.03 -16.79 -32.05
N ILE A 271 -3.10 -16.69 -31.08
CA ILE A 271 -2.48 -15.42 -30.70
C ILE A 271 -1.22 -15.19 -31.53
N ALA A 272 -1.19 -14.07 -32.26
CA ALA A 272 -0.06 -13.62 -33.06
C ALA A 272 0.87 -12.68 -32.26
N ILE A 273 2.12 -12.57 -32.70
CA ILE A 273 3.13 -11.69 -32.07
C ILE A 273 2.71 -10.21 -32.15
N ASP A 274 2.09 -9.79 -33.26
CA ASP A 274 1.63 -8.41 -33.48
C ASP A 274 0.50 -7.98 -32.51
N ASP A 275 -0.25 -8.94 -31.96
CA ASP A 275 -1.29 -8.65 -30.96
C ASP A 275 -0.69 -8.18 -29.63
N LEU A 276 0.54 -8.60 -29.34
CA LEU A 276 1.28 -8.22 -28.14
C LEU A 276 1.74 -6.76 -28.22
N ALA A 277 2.17 -6.30 -29.40
CA ALA A 277 2.62 -4.92 -29.64
C ALA A 277 1.49 -3.90 -29.45
N ARG A 278 0.26 -4.22 -29.87
CA ARG A 278 -0.93 -3.36 -29.69
C ARG A 278 -1.41 -3.26 -28.25
N SER A 279 -0.98 -4.17 -27.37
CA SER A 279 -1.37 -4.18 -25.95
C SER A 279 -0.42 -3.42 -25.04
N GLY A 280 0.73 -2.96 -25.57
CA GLY A 280 1.81 -2.32 -24.81
C GLY A 280 1.60 -0.84 -24.44
N GLY A 281 0.48 -0.20 -24.79
CA GLY A 281 0.28 1.20 -24.43
C GLY A 281 -1.06 1.79 -24.82
N ALA A 282 -1.91 1.99 -23.83
CA ALA A 282 -2.59 3.26 -23.65
C ALA A 282 -2.38 3.62 -22.17
N LEU A 283 -1.59 4.67 -21.91
CA LEU A 283 -1.67 5.37 -20.64
C LEU A 283 -3.13 5.82 -20.56
N ASP A 284 -3.88 5.35 -19.57
CA ASP A 284 -5.16 5.94 -19.23
C ASP A 284 -4.86 7.41 -18.93
N GLU A 285 -5.23 8.30 -19.86
CA GLU A 285 -5.26 9.73 -19.61
C GLU A 285 -6.21 9.94 -18.44
N GLY A 286 -5.65 10.49 -17.36
CA GLY A 286 -6.42 10.87 -16.20
C GLY A 286 -7.42 11.96 -16.56
N ASP A 287 -8.61 11.80 -16.00
CA ASP A 287 -9.49 12.88 -15.56
C ASP A 287 -10.06 12.47 -14.19
#